data_AF-A0A6B0SPS6-F1
#
_entry.id   AF-A0A6B0SPS6-F1
#
_cell.length_a   1.000
_cell.length_b   1.000
_cell.length_c   1.000
_cell.angle_alpha   90.00
_cell.angle_beta   90.00
_cell.angle_gamma   90.00
#
_symmetry.space_group_name_H-M   'P 1'
#
loop_
_entity.id
_entity.type
_entity.pdbx_description
1 polymer ?
#
loop_
_entity_poly.entity_id
_entity_poly.type
_entity_poly.pdbx_seq_one_letter_code
_entity_poly.pdbx_strand_id
1 'polypeptide(L)' 'MPQVEVNIPDQIEMQIAQLVEQGEFVSQEEAIEQLLSAGIRAYKTSGPTDEEEGAGLESEGGMMGHEDEYVF' A
#
# COMPACT_ATOMS: atom_id res chain seq x y z
N MET A 1 1.29 -21.84 -13.21
CA MET A 1 1.61 -20.71 -12.32
C MET A 1 2.60 -19.81 -13.06
N PRO A 2 2.43 -18.49 -13.08
CA PRO A 2 3.48 -17.60 -13.55
C PRO A 2 4.69 -17.72 -12.62
N GLN A 3 5.88 -17.88 -13.18
CA GLN A 3 7.14 -17.81 -12.43
C GLN A 3 7.59 -16.36 -12.42
N VAL A 4 7.82 -15.82 -11.22
CA VAL A 4 8.31 -14.46 -11.01
C VAL A 4 9.64 -14.57 -10.28
N GLU A 5 10.69 -14.05 -10.89
CA GLU A 5 12.02 -13.98 -10.31
C GLU A 5 12.23 -12.59 -9.70
N VAL A 6 12.53 -12.55 -8.40
CA VAL A 6 12.75 -11.29 -7.66
C VAL A 6 14.10 -11.37 -6.99
N ASN A 7 14.90 -10.32 -7.14
CA ASN A 7 16.16 -10.20 -6.43
C ASN A 7 15.91 -9.51 -5.08
N ILE A 8 16.31 -10.16 -3.99
CA ILE A 8 16.13 -9.66 -2.62
C ILE A 8 17.49 -9.54 -1.94
N PRO A 9 17.66 -8.60 -1.00
CA PRO A 9 18.90 -8.45 -0.25
C PRO A 9 19.19 -9.68 0.65
N ASP A 10 20.47 -10.03 0.83
CA ASP A 10 20.90 -11.19 1.64
C ASP A 10 20.30 -11.20 3.05
N GLN A 11 20.18 -10.03 3.68
CA GLN A 11 19.59 -9.89 5.01
C GLN A 11 18.12 -10.34 5.07
N ILE A 12 17.36 -10.17 4.00
CA ILE A 12 15.95 -10.59 3.93
C ILE A 12 15.90 -12.10 3.71
N GLU A 13 16.77 -12.63 2.85
CA GLU A 13 16.88 -14.08 2.63
C GLU A 13 17.23 -14.83 3.92
N MET A 14 18.19 -14.31 4.69
CA MET A 14 18.55 -14.88 5.99
C MET A 14 17.38 -14.87 6.98
N GLN A 15 16.58 -13.80 7.01
CA GLN A 15 15.41 -13.72 7.87
C GLN A 15 14.34 -14.73 7.47
N ILE A 16 14.04 -14.86 6.18
CA ILE A 16 13.08 -15.84 5.68
C ILE A 16 13.54 -17.26 6.01
N ALA A 17 14.83 -17.56 5.84
CA ALA A 17 15.39 -18.87 6.19
C ALA A 17 15.21 -19.20 7.68
N GLN A 18 15.41 -18.23 8.57
CA GLN A 18 15.18 -18.43 10.01
C GLN A 18 13.70 -18.66 10.36
N LEU A 19 12.77 -18.02 9.66
CA LEU A 19 11.33 -18.23 9.87
C LEU A 19 10.89 -19.62 9.40
N VAL A 20 11.44 -20.10 8.29
CA VAL A 20 11.23 -21.47 7.81
C VAL A 20 11.82 -22.48 8.79
N GLU A 21 13.03 -22.23 9.31
CA GLU A 21 13.68 -23.12 10.29
C GLU A 21 12.91 -23.21 11.63
N GLN A 22 12.25 -22.12 12.04
CA GLN A 22 11.36 -22.11 13.20
C GLN A 22 10.05 -22.88 13.00
N GLY A 23 9.81 -23.40 11.79
CA GLY A 23 8.61 -24.18 11.46
C GLY A 23 7.37 -23.31 11.24
N GLU A 24 7.53 -22.00 11.06
CA GLU A 24 6.41 -21.10 10.75
C GLU A 24 5.94 -21.27 9.30
N PHE A 25 6.81 -21.78 8.42
CA PHE A 25 6.52 -22.04 7.02
C PHE A 25 6.99 -23.43 6.58
N VAL A 26 6.25 -24.06 5.66
CA VAL A 26 6.58 -25.40 5.16
C VAL A 26 7.80 -25.35 4.24
N SER A 27 7.93 -24.29 3.44
CA SER A 27 9.03 -24.08 2.48
C SER A 27 9.33 -22.59 2.28
N GLN A 28 10.53 -22.28 1.80
CA GLN A 28 10.93 -20.90 1.46
C GLN A 28 9.99 -20.25 0.43
N GLU A 29 9.55 -21.00 -0.57
CA GLU A 29 8.59 -20.52 -1.59
C GLU A 29 7.26 -20.08 -0.96
N GLU A 30 6.73 -20.89 -0.04
CA GLU A 30 5.47 -20.58 0.65
C GLU A 30 5.63 -19.38 1.60
N ALA A 31 6.77 -19.28 2.29
CA ALA A 31 7.10 -18.13 3.11
C ALA A 31 7.10 -16.84 2.28
N ILE A 32 7.78 -16.85 1.13
CA ILE A 32 7.86 -15.70 0.23
C ILE A 32 6.47 -15.30 -0.27
N GLU A 33 5.65 -16.26 -0.70
CA GLU A 33 4.30 -15.98 -1.19
C GLU A 33 3.41 -15.33 -0.11
N GLN A 34 3.42 -15.89 1.09
CA GLN A 34 2.62 -15.37 2.20
C GLN A 34 3.09 -13.98 2.65
N LEU A 35 4.41 -13.78 2.76
CA LEU A 35 4.99 -12.49 3.14
C LEU A 35 4.70 -11.42 2.09
N LEU A 36 4.87 -11.73 0.79
CA LEU A 36 4.53 -10.80 -0.29
C LEU A 36 3.03 -10.48 -0.29
N SER A 37 2.18 -11.50 -0.13
CA SER A 37 0.73 -11.32 -0.08
C SER A 37 0.28 -10.45 1.09
N ALA A 38 0.87 -10.64 2.27
CA ALA A 38 0.61 -9.85 3.46
C ALA A 38 1.13 -8.41 3.28
N GLY A 39 2.35 -8.25 2.75
CA GLY A 39 2.96 -6.95 2.47
C GLY A 39 2.17 -6.13 1.45
N ILE A 40 1.71 -6.75 0.36
CA ILE A 40 0.86 -6.08 -0.65
C ILE A 40 -0.49 -5.69 -0.04
N ARG A 41 -1.11 -6.55 0.79
CA ARG A 41 -2.35 -6.21 1.48
C ARG A 41 -2.13 -5.04 2.44
N ALA A 42 -1.12 -5.11 3.29
CA ALA A 42 -0.78 -4.04 4.22
C ALA A 42 -0.46 -2.73 3.49
N TYR A 43 0.25 -2.79 2.36
CA TYR A 43 0.54 -1.64 1.51
C TYR A 43 -0.69 -1.09 0.78
N LYS A 44 -1.64 -1.93 0.35
CA LYS A 44 -2.90 -1.47 -0.24
C LYS A 44 -3.85 -0.89 0.81
N THR A 45 -3.85 -1.45 2.01
CA THR A 45 -4.67 -0.99 3.14
C THR A 45 -4.06 0.23 3.85
N SER A 46 -2.73 0.40 3.81
CA SER A 46 -1.98 1.52 4.42
C SER A 46 -1.35 2.46 3.40
N GLY A 47 -1.61 2.23 2.11
CA GLY A 47 -1.36 3.22 1.07
C GLY A 47 -2.21 4.44 1.35
N PRO A 48 -1.92 5.62 0.76
CA PRO A 48 -2.81 6.76 0.92
C PRO A 48 -4.22 6.24 0.67
N THR A 49 -5.13 6.53 1.60
CA THR A 49 -6.56 6.36 1.37
C THR A 49 -6.81 6.70 -0.10
N ASP A 50 -7.74 6.01 -0.72
CA ASP A 50 -8.50 6.57 -1.84
C ASP A 50 -9.16 7.90 -1.36
N GLU A 51 -8.36 8.91 -1.03
CA GLU A 51 -8.64 10.33 -0.88
C GLU A 51 -8.28 11.03 -2.20
N GLU A 52 -7.93 10.27 -3.24
CA GLU A 52 -8.19 10.67 -4.63
C GLU A 52 -9.58 10.22 -5.12
N GLU A 53 -10.45 9.71 -4.24
CA GLU A 53 -11.91 9.87 -4.38
C GLU A 53 -12.41 11.20 -3.76
N GLY A 54 -11.50 12.07 -3.31
CA GLY A 54 -11.81 13.27 -2.51
C GLY A 54 -11.32 14.62 -3.05
N ALA A 55 -10.96 14.75 -4.33
CA ALA A 55 -10.55 16.04 -4.90
C ALA A 55 -11.21 16.31 -6.27
N GLY A 56 -12.46 16.78 -6.25
CA GLY A 56 -13.01 17.50 -7.40
C GLY A 56 -14.50 17.37 -7.71
N LEU A 57 -15.28 16.59 -6.94
CA LEU A 57 -16.75 16.60 -7.05
C LEU A 57 -17.39 17.53 -6.01
N GLU A 58 -16.78 18.68 -5.73
CA GLU A 58 -17.53 19.87 -5.27
C GLU A 58 -18.10 20.60 -6.50
N SER A 59 -18.85 19.87 -7.33
CA SER A 59 -19.70 20.47 -8.36
C SER A 59 -21.11 20.66 -7.80
N GLU A 60 -21.25 21.26 -6.61
CA GLU A 60 -22.53 21.82 -6.19
C GLU A 60 -22.35 22.80 -5.02
N GLY A 61 -22.37 24.10 -5.34
CA GLY A 61 -22.80 25.14 -4.41
C GLY A 61 -21.73 25.78 -3.51
N GLY A 62 -20.90 26.68 -4.07
CA GLY A 62 -20.05 27.49 -3.20
C GLY A 62 -19.02 28.41 -3.84
N MET A 63 -19.24 28.95 -5.05
CA MET A 63 -18.45 30.09 -5.52
C MET A 63 -18.85 31.36 -4.76
N MET A 64 -18.49 31.43 -3.47
CA MET A 64 -18.52 32.64 -2.67
C MET A 64 -17.10 33.17 -2.61
N GLY A 65 -16.78 34.01 -3.58
CA GLY A 65 -15.46 34.58 -3.75
C GLY A 65 -15.48 35.62 -4.84
N HIS A 66 -16.33 36.63 -4.68
CA HIS A 66 -16.15 37.86 -5.44
C HIS A 66 -16.43 39.07 -4.56
N GLU A 67 -15.32 39.76 -4.29
CA GLU A 67 -15.12 41.20 -4.30
C GLU A 67 -15.93 42.08 -3.34
N ASP A 68 -15.16 42.68 -2.44
CA ASP A 68 -15.14 44.11 -2.20
C ASP A 68 -16.38 44.75 -1.55
N GLU A 69 -16.19 44.96 -0.24
CA GLU A 69 -16.68 46.08 0.55
C GLU A 69 -17.11 47.32 -0.27
N TYR A 70 -18.41 47.57 -0.33
CA TYR A 70 -18.98 48.92 -0.51
C TYR A 70 -20.19 49.08 0.40
N VAL A 71 -20.00 49.76 1.54
CA VAL A 71 -21.08 50.23 2.40
C VAL A 71 -21.44 51.65 1.97
N PHE A 72 -22.69 51.84 1.51
CA PHE A 72 -23.31 53.15 1.26
C PHE A 72 -23.83 53.76 2.56
#